data_AF-A0A955RGU4-F1
#
_entry.id   AF-A0A955RGU4-F1
#
_cell.length_a   1.000
_cell.length_b   1.000
_cell.length_c   1.000
_cell.angle_alpha   90.00
_cell.angle_beta   90.00
_cell.angle_gamma   90.00
#
_symmetry.space_group_name_H-M   'P 1'
#
loop_
_entity.id
_entity.type
_entity.pdbx_description
1 polymer ?
#
loop_
_entity_poly.entity_id
_entity_poly.type
_entity_poly.pdbx_seq_one_letter_code
_entity_poly.pdbx_strand_id
1 'polypeptide(L)'
;GLHRRIGVPALELHGNLWRTRCTGCGRIRDDARTLYDELPPSCDHCGSLTRPDIVLFGESLDAAGLVDEITAVLAGGIVKI
;
A
#
# COMPACT_ATOMS: atom_id res chain seq x y z
N GLY A 1 -3.93 -3.84 6.41
CA GLY A 1 -5.17 -3.73 5.63
C GLY A 1 -6.36 -4.46 6.23
N LEU A 2 -6.19 -5.58 6.94
CA LEU A 2 -7.34 -6.24 7.61
C LEU A 2 -7.99 -5.31 8.64
N HIS A 3 -7.21 -4.60 9.45
CA HIS A 3 -7.69 -3.57 10.38
C HIS A 3 -8.54 -2.50 9.67
N ARG A 4 -8.06 -1.98 8.52
CA ARG A 4 -8.81 -1.04 7.70
C ARG A 4 -10.12 -1.63 7.16
N ARG A 5 -10.13 -2.91 6.76
CA ARG A 5 -11.32 -3.61 6.27
C ARG A 5 -12.38 -3.83 7.35
N ILE A 6 -11.99 -3.94 8.60
CA ILE A 6 -12.92 -4.01 9.75
C ILE A 6 -13.22 -2.63 10.35
N GLY A 7 -12.83 -1.54 9.68
CA GLY A 7 -13.13 -0.16 10.08
C GLY A 7 -12.25 0.40 11.20
N VAL A 8 -11.16 -0.27 11.55
CA VAL A 8 -10.19 0.22 12.54
C VAL A 8 -9.16 1.11 11.84
N PRO A 9 -9.04 2.40 12.22
CA PRO A 9 -7.97 3.27 11.75
C PRO A 9 -6.60 2.65 12.08
N ALA A 10 -5.73 2.55 11.08
CA ALA A 10 -4.41 1.98 11.26
C ALA A 10 -3.36 2.73 10.43
N LEU A 11 -2.21 2.99 11.05
CA LEU A 11 -0.98 3.46 10.40
C LEU A 11 -0.25 2.22 9.89
N GLU A 12 -0.08 2.10 8.58
CA GLU A 12 0.50 0.91 7.94
C GLU A 12 1.96 1.17 7.55
N LEU A 13 2.89 0.94 8.47
CA LEU A 13 4.30 1.28 8.28
C LEU A 13 4.89 0.65 7.01
N HIS A 14 4.64 -0.64 6.76
CA HIS A 14 5.08 -1.30 5.53
C HIS A 14 4.02 -1.32 4.42
N GLY A 15 2.97 -0.51 4.52
CA GLY A 15 1.83 -0.55 3.61
C GLY A 15 1.00 -1.84 3.75
N ASN A 16 0.36 -2.24 2.64
CA ASN A 16 -0.54 -3.40 2.64
C ASN A 16 -0.60 -4.12 1.28
N LEU A 17 -1.04 -5.38 1.32
CA LEU A 17 -1.15 -6.25 0.13
C LEU A 17 -2.41 -6.02 -0.70
N TRP A 18 -3.31 -5.13 -0.29
CA TRP A 18 -4.53 -4.80 -1.02
C TRP A 18 -4.36 -3.59 -1.94
N ARG A 19 -3.12 -3.11 -2.11
CA ARG A 19 -2.78 -2.03 -3.03
C ARG A 19 -1.58 -2.42 -3.88
N THR A 20 -1.58 -1.97 -5.12
CA THR A 20 -0.44 -2.08 -6.03
C THR A 20 0.03 -0.69 -6.47
N ARG A 21 1.34 -0.57 -6.69
CA ARG A 21 2.01 0.63 -7.20
C ARG A 21 2.66 0.31 -8.53
N CYS A 22 2.43 1.17 -9.52
CA CYS A 22 3.13 1.12 -10.80
C CYS A 22 4.61 1.53 -10.65
N THR A 23 5.52 0.75 -11.22
CA THR A 23 6.97 1.06 -11.18
C THR A 23 7.38 2.15 -12.16
N GLY A 24 6.55 2.43 -13.18
CA GLY A 24 6.79 3.47 -14.17
C GLY A 24 6.21 4.83 -13.78
N CYS A 25 4.89 4.90 -13.57
CA CYS A 25 4.19 6.17 -13.31
C CYS A 25 3.85 6.43 -11.84
N GLY A 26 4.18 5.50 -10.92
CA GLY A 26 3.94 5.65 -9.48
C GLY A 26 2.47 5.57 -9.04
N ARG A 27 1.51 5.40 -9.96
CA ARG A 27 0.08 5.29 -9.62
C ARG A 27 -0.16 4.13 -8.65
N ILE A 28 -0.88 4.43 -7.56
CA ILE A 28 -1.32 3.47 -6.56
C ILE A 28 -2.80 3.16 -6.78
N ARG A 29 -3.18 1.88 -6.68
CA ARG A 29 -4.58 1.44 -6.77
C ARG A 29 -4.87 0.31 -5.82
N ASP A 30 -6.13 0.20 -5.42
CA ASP A 30 -6.61 -0.97 -4.70
C ASP A 30 -6.61 -2.19 -5.63
N ASP A 31 -6.09 -3.29 -5.11
CA ASP A 31 -5.96 -4.56 -5.81
C ASP A 31 -6.13 -5.71 -4.82
N ALA A 32 -7.34 -6.26 -4.76
CA ALA A 32 -7.69 -7.36 -3.87
C ALA A 32 -7.58 -8.73 -4.55
N ARG A 33 -6.97 -8.81 -5.75
CA ARG A 33 -6.80 -10.07 -6.48
C ARG A 33 -5.88 -11.00 -5.70
N THR A 34 -6.31 -12.26 -5.58
CA THR A 34 -5.50 -13.33 -4.97
C THR A 34 -4.64 -14.06 -6.00
N LEU A 35 -5.02 -13.98 -7.28
CA LEU A 35 -4.35 -14.58 -8.42
C LEU A 35 -4.34 -13.60 -9.58
N TYR A 36 -3.29 -13.66 -10.39
CA TYR A 36 -3.17 -12.93 -11.63
C TYR A 36 -3.05 -13.94 -12.77
N ASP A 37 -3.68 -13.63 -13.90
CA ASP A 37 -3.57 -14.44 -15.11
C ASP A 37 -2.15 -14.38 -15.70
N GLU A 38 -1.48 -13.24 -15.54
CA GLU A 38 -0.09 -13.01 -15.96
C GLU A 38 0.72 -12.33 -14.84
N LEU A 39 1.99 -12.74 -14.68
CA LEU A 39 2.90 -12.23 -13.65
C LEU A 39 4.22 -11.74 -14.25
N PRO A 40 4.74 -10.56 -13.84
CA PRO A 40 4.09 -9.58 -12.97
C PRO A 40 2.99 -8.77 -13.71
N PRO A 41 1.92 -8.34 -13.01
CA PRO A 41 0.80 -7.62 -13.62
C PRO A 41 1.20 -6.26 -14.17
N SER A 42 0.62 -5.88 -15.30
CA SER A 42 0.88 -4.60 -15.97
C SER A 42 -0.05 -3.48 -15.50
N CYS A 43 0.45 -2.24 -15.53
CA CYS A 43 -0.30 -1.04 -15.18
C CYS A 43 -1.29 -0.70 -16.29
N ASP A 44 -2.55 -0.54 -15.92
CA ASP A 44 -3.64 -0.17 -16.84
C ASP A 44 -3.52 1.24 -17.44
N HIS A 45 -2.66 2.09 -16.84
CA HIS A 45 -2.46 3.46 -17.28
C HIS A 45 -1.27 3.65 -18.22
N CYS A 46 -0.13 2.98 -17.96
CA CYS A 46 1.11 3.21 -18.71
C CYS A 46 1.81 1.93 -19.20
N GLY A 47 1.24 0.74 -18.95
CA GLY A 47 1.79 -0.54 -19.41
C GLY A 47 3.02 -1.05 -18.65
N SER A 48 3.66 -0.25 -17.79
CA SER A 48 4.77 -0.70 -16.95
C SER A 48 4.33 -1.73 -15.91
N LEU A 49 5.28 -2.47 -15.34
CA LEU A 49 4.99 -3.46 -14.31
C LEU A 49 4.42 -2.81 -13.04
N THR A 50 3.58 -3.56 -12.34
CA THR A 50 3.07 -3.20 -11.02
C THR A 50 3.63 -4.14 -9.96
N ARG A 51 3.75 -3.63 -8.75
CA ARG A 51 4.18 -4.36 -7.56
C ARG A 51 3.23 -4.08 -6.41
N PRO A 52 3.20 -4.89 -5.34
CA PRO A 52 2.51 -4.52 -4.12
C PRO A 52 3.03 -3.16 -3.59
N ASP A 53 2.10 -2.33 -3.12
CA ASP A 53 2.39 -1.05 -2.48
C ASP A 53 2.78 -1.29 -1.00
N ILE A 54 3.92 -1.94 -0.86
CA ILE A 54 4.57 -2.24 0.42
C ILE A 54 6.03 -1.77 0.38
N VAL A 55 6.57 -1.54 1.57
CA VAL A 55 8.00 -1.27 1.75
C VAL A 55 8.73 -2.60 1.93
N LEU A 56 9.69 -2.89 1.05
CA LEU A 56 10.56 -4.07 1.13
C LEU A 56 11.82 -3.77 1.95
N PHE A 57 12.55 -4.82 2.30
CA PHE A 57 13.89 -4.68 2.88
C PHE A 57 14.80 -3.87 1.96
N GLY A 58 15.40 -2.82 2.51
CA GLY A 58 16.25 -1.88 1.76
C GLY A 58 15.51 -0.67 1.19
N GLU A 59 14.17 -0.62 1.24
CA GLU A 59 13.39 0.56 0.89
C GLU A 59 13.17 1.46 2.12
N SER A 60 13.17 2.78 1.91
CA SER A 60 12.87 3.74 2.98
C SER A 60 11.36 3.90 3.15
N LEU A 61 10.94 4.16 4.39
CA LEU A 61 9.57 4.60 4.66
C LEU A 61 9.30 5.96 4.02
N ASP A 62 8.09 6.15 3.51
CA ASP A 62 7.63 7.46 3.07
C ASP A 62 7.31 8.32 4.29
N ALA A 63 8.30 9.11 4.72
CA ALA A 63 8.18 9.96 5.90
C ALA A 63 7.05 11.00 5.77
N ALA A 64 6.73 11.47 4.56
CA ALA A 64 5.68 12.46 4.34
C ALA A 64 4.29 11.83 4.58
N GLY A 65 4.03 10.65 4.00
CA GLY A 65 2.79 9.91 4.25
C GLY A 65 2.62 9.48 5.71
N LEU A 66 3.74 9.24 6.42
CA LEU A 66 3.71 8.82 7.82
C LEU A 66 3.14 9.90 8.76
N VAL A 67 3.47 11.17 8.54
CA VAL A 67 3.04 12.28 9.40
C VAL A 67 1.52 12.46 9.35
N ASP A 68 0.93 12.34 8.16
CA ASP A 68 -0.51 12.46 7.96
C ASP A 68 -1.25 11.28 8.64
N GLU A 69 -0.74 10.06 8.50
CA GLU A 69 -1.34 8.86 9.10
C GLU A 69 -1.18 8.80 10.63
N ILE A 70 -0.09 9.33 11.20
CA ILE A 70 0.10 9.43 12.66
C ILE A 70 -1.03 10.25 13.29
N THR A 71 -1.40 11.38 12.69
CA THR A 71 -2.48 12.23 13.20
C THR A 71 -3.82 11.48 13.26
N ALA A 72 -4.11 10.66 12.25
CA ALA A 72 -5.32 9.85 12.20
C ALA A 72 -5.36 8.73 13.26
N VAL A 73 -4.19 8.18 13.64
CA VAL A 73 -4.08 7.10 14.63
C VAL A 73 -4.11 7.60 16.07
N LEU A 74 -3.63 8.82 16.34
CA LEU A 74 -3.65 9.40 17.70
C LEU A 74 -5.07 9.57 18.27
N ALA A 75 -6.11 9.49 17.44
CA ALA A 75 -7.53 9.49 17.83
C ALA A 75 -8.11 8.11 18.22
N GLY A 76 -7.26 7.10 18.48
CA GLY A 76 -7.68 5.76 18.93
C GLY A 76 -7.46 4.63 17.91
N GLY A 77 -6.58 4.83 16.93
CA GLY A 77 -6.16 3.80 15.98
C GLY A 77 -5.02 2.92 16.50
N ILE A 78 -4.52 2.05 15.62
CA ILE A 78 -3.37 1.18 15.90
C ILE A 78 -2.21 1.41 14.92
N VAL A 79 -1.00 0.99 15.29
CA VAL A 79 0.16 0.97 14.39
C VAL A 79 0.40 -0.47 13.93
N LYS A 80 0.44 -0.67 12.61
CA LYS A 80 0.70 -1.97 11.97
C LYS A 80 2.05 -1.95 11.30
N ILE A 81 2.89 -2.90 11.68
CA ILE A 81 4.17 -3.22 11.02
C ILE A 81 3.85 -4.16 9.86
#